data_AF-A0A8G1RKZ9-F1
#
_entry.id   AF-A0A8G1RKZ9-F1
#
_cell.length_a   1.000
_cell.length_b   1.000
_cell.length_c   1.000
_cell.angle_alpha   90.00
_cell.angle_beta   90.00
_cell.angle_gamma   90.00
#
_symmetry.space_group_name_H-M   'P 1'
#
loop_
_entity.id
_entity.type
_entity.pdbx_description
1 polymer ?
#
loop_
_entity_poly.entity_id
_entity_poly.type
_entity_poly.pdbx_seq_one_letter_code
_entity_poly.pdbx_strand_id
1 'polypeptide(L)'
;MPRVPTTKEVLPGANVNIVLKADQPTGRTVSGTIADVLTRGNHPRGIKVRLTDGRVGRVQSMSTSAGGQSSDPAAAAEFSRGRAPRDRRGEADEPPQNIGLDAYITQPSRQKRRAPTVTCPVCGVFEGDEAAVAYHVASHFD
;
A
#
# COMPACT_ATOMS: atom_id res chain seq x y z
N MET A 1 23.55 8.94 -15.59
CA MET A 1 22.88 7.66 -15.28
C MET A 1 21.42 7.96 -15.00
N PRO A 2 20.45 7.29 -15.66
CA PRO A 2 19.05 7.43 -15.27
C PRO A 2 18.92 7.05 -13.80
N ARG A 3 18.39 7.96 -12.99
CA ARG A 3 18.21 7.76 -11.55
C ARG A 3 17.12 6.71 -11.40
N VAL A 4 17.53 5.47 -11.11
CA VAL A 4 16.60 4.36 -10.91
C VAL A 4 15.73 4.70 -9.70
N PRO A 5 14.40 4.73 -9.82
CA PRO A 5 13.53 5.06 -8.71
C PRO A 5 13.63 3.98 -7.63
N THR A 6 13.52 4.41 -6.38
CA THR A 6 13.58 3.50 -5.23
C THR A 6 12.21 2.86 -5.01
N THR A 7 12.15 1.67 -4.40
CA THR A 7 10.89 0.93 -4.18
C THR A 7 9.85 1.71 -3.36
N LYS A 8 10.27 2.73 -2.62
CA LYS A 8 9.40 3.66 -1.91
C LYS A 8 8.64 4.63 -2.83
N GLU A 9 9.23 4.97 -3.97
CA GLU A 9 8.64 5.88 -4.97
C GLU A 9 7.67 5.14 -5.89
N VAL A 10 7.83 3.82 -6.00
CA VAL A 10 7.05 2.96 -6.90
C VAL A 10 5.92 2.30 -6.13
N LEU A 11 4.74 2.94 -6.18
CA LEU A 11 3.51 2.45 -5.57
C LEU A 11 2.57 1.80 -6.60
N PRO A 12 1.79 0.77 -6.23
CA PRO A 12 0.73 0.26 -7.08
C PRO A 12 -0.28 1.37 -7.40
N GLY A 13 -0.73 1.46 -8.66
CA GLY A 13 -1.55 2.54 -9.18
C GLY A 13 -0.77 3.72 -9.79
N ALA A 14 0.55 3.77 -9.66
CA ALA A 14 1.37 4.80 -10.31
C ALA A 14 1.58 4.49 -11.81
N ASN A 15 1.69 5.54 -12.62
CA ASN A 15 2.10 5.41 -14.02
C ASN A 15 3.63 5.40 -14.13
N VAL A 16 4.16 4.41 -14.83
CA VAL A 16 5.59 4.20 -15.00
C VAL A 16 5.93 3.76 -16.42
N ASN A 17 7.18 4.01 -16.81
CA ASN A 17 7.77 3.47 -18.02
C ASN A 17 8.58 2.23 -17.67
N ILE A 18 8.17 1.08 -18.21
CA ILE A 18 8.82 -0.21 -17.99
C ILE A 18 9.45 -0.74 -19.26
N VAL A 19 10.52 -1.53 -19.10
CA VAL A 19 11.08 -2.34 -20.18
C VAL A 19 10.64 -3.79 -19.95
N LEU A 20 9.94 -4.34 -20.94
CA LEU A 20 9.54 -5.73 -20.96
C LEU A 20 10.74 -6.63 -21.25
N LYS A 21 10.64 -7.91 -20.89
CA LYS A 21 11.71 -8.88 -21.19
C LYS A 21 11.97 -8.99 -22.70
N ALA A 22 10.92 -8.94 -23.52
CA ALA A 22 11.01 -8.99 -24.98
C ALA A 22 11.73 -7.76 -25.56
N ASP A 23 11.60 -6.61 -24.90
CA ASP A 23 12.16 -5.32 -25.34
C ASP A 23 13.52 -5.00 -24.70
N GLN A 24 14.09 -5.90 -23.90
CA GLN A 24 15.45 -5.70 -23.38
C GLN A 24 16.55 -5.50 -24.44
N PRO A 25 16.56 -6.19 -25.60
CA PRO A 25 17.57 -5.92 -26.63
C PRO A 25 17.32 -4.62 -27.41
N THR A 26 16.07 -4.17 -27.49
CA THR A 26 15.69 -2.95 -28.24
C THR A 26 15.63 -1.71 -27.35
N GLY A 27 15.56 -1.89 -26.02
CA GLY A 27 15.43 -0.80 -25.05
C GLY A 27 14.08 -0.10 -25.09
N ARG A 28 13.08 -0.64 -25.79
CA ARG A 28 11.76 -0.01 -25.89
C ARG A 28 11.07 -0.02 -24.53
N THR A 29 10.61 1.16 -24.13
CA THR A 29 9.82 1.36 -22.91
C THR A 29 8.35 1.43 -23.25
N VAL A 30 7.55 0.78 -22.41
CA VAL A 30 6.10 0.80 -22.45
C VAL A 30 5.61 1.54 -21.22
N SER A 31 4.74 2.53 -21.41
CA SER A 31 4.03 3.20 -20.33
C SER A 31 2.86 2.36 -19.84
N GLY A 32 2.59 2.38 -18.55
CA GLY A 32 1.42 1.72 -17.98
C GLY A 32 1.29 1.91 -16.48
N THR A 33 0.17 1.45 -15.94
CA THR A 33 -0.15 1.53 -14.51
C THR A 33 0.28 0.26 -13.79
N ILE A 34 0.88 0.40 -12.60
CA ILE A 34 1.34 -0.74 -11.80
C ILE A 34 0.16 -1.43 -11.12
N ALA A 35 0.03 -2.73 -11.33
CA ALA A 35 -0.86 -3.58 -10.55
C ALA A 35 -0.20 -4.09 -9.27
N ASP A 36 1.03 -4.60 -9.38
CA ASP A 36 1.74 -5.19 -8.24
C ASP A 36 3.26 -5.00 -8.33
N VAL A 37 3.89 -4.83 -7.15
CA VAL A 37 5.34 -4.63 -7.01
C VAL A 37 5.96 -5.95 -6.54
N LEU A 38 6.67 -6.64 -7.45
CA LEU A 38 7.22 -7.98 -7.22
C LEU A 38 8.65 -7.96 -6.64
N THR A 39 9.16 -6.78 -6.29
CA THR A 39 10.53 -6.57 -5.84
C THR A 39 10.60 -6.48 -4.32
N ARG A 40 11.48 -7.29 -3.72
CA ARG A 40 11.79 -7.28 -2.28
C ARG A 40 13.08 -6.49 -1.98
N GLY A 41 13.17 -5.21 -2.38
CA GLY A 41 14.33 -4.35 -2.07
C GLY A 41 14.69 -3.33 -3.17
N ASN A 42 15.78 -2.59 -2.99
CA ASN A 42 16.32 -1.70 -4.03
C ASN A 42 17.24 -2.51 -4.95
N HIS A 43 17.05 -2.40 -6.27
CA HIS A 43 17.84 -3.15 -7.25
C HIS A 43 18.53 -2.18 -8.22
N PRO A 44 19.84 -2.33 -8.48
CA PRO A 44 20.62 -1.37 -9.29
C PRO A 44 20.17 -1.23 -10.74
N ARG A 45 19.34 -2.15 -11.24
CA ARG A 45 18.83 -2.17 -12.63
C ARG A 45 17.32 -1.93 -12.70
N GLY A 46 16.71 -1.45 -11.62
CA GLY A 46 15.27 -1.18 -11.56
C GLY A 46 14.44 -2.26 -10.88
N ILE A 47 13.22 -1.85 -10.54
CA ILE A 47 12.24 -2.58 -9.76
C ILE A 47 11.39 -3.43 -10.71
N LYS A 48 11.16 -4.69 -10.36
CA LYS A 48 10.29 -5.59 -11.12
C LYS A 48 8.84 -5.33 -10.72
N VAL A 49 8.03 -4.96 -11.69
CA VAL A 49 6.61 -4.66 -11.49
C VAL A 49 5.76 -5.42 -12.50
N ARG A 50 4.50 -5.67 -12.13
CA ARG A 50 3.45 -6.16 -13.02
C ARG A 50 2.50 -5.00 -13.32
N LEU A 51 2.23 -4.75 -14.60
CA LEU A 51 1.22 -3.77 -15.02
C LEU A 51 -0.20 -4.33 -14.85
N THR A 52 -1.19 -3.45 -14.86
CA THR A 52 -2.62 -3.80 -14.96
C THR A 52 -2.94 -4.68 -16.17
N ASP A 53 -2.17 -4.54 -17.26
CA ASP A 53 -2.30 -5.36 -18.47
C ASP A 53 -1.77 -6.80 -18.30
N GLY A 54 -1.25 -7.16 -17.11
CA GLY A 54 -0.62 -8.47 -16.83
C GLY A 54 0.83 -8.61 -17.29
N ARG A 55 1.35 -7.64 -18.05
CA ARG A 55 2.75 -7.60 -18.51
C ARG A 55 3.71 -7.33 -17.35
N VAL A 56 4.89 -7.96 -17.37
CA VAL A 56 5.92 -7.85 -16.31
C VAL A 56 7.20 -7.26 -16.89
N GLY A 57 7.77 -6.25 -16.21
CA GLY A 57 8.99 -5.59 -16.66
C GLY A 57 9.78 -4.91 -15.55
N ARG A 58 10.87 -4.25 -15.92
CA ARG A 58 11.70 -3.43 -15.04
C ARG A 58 11.35 -1.96 -15.22
N VAL A 59 11.10 -1.24 -14.13
CA VAL A 59 10.88 0.22 -14.17
C VAL A 59 12.18 0.94 -14.52
N GLN A 60 12.14 1.77 -15.56
CA GLN A 60 13.25 2.68 -15.93
C GLN A 60 13.02 4.08 -15.37
N SER A 61 11.80 4.60 -15.49
CA SER A 61 11.44 5.94 -15.03
C SER A 61 9.96 6.01 -14.64
N MET A 62 9.62 6.94 -13.76
CA MET A 62 8.21 7.28 -13.50
C MET A 62 7.71 8.18 -14.63
N SER A 63 6.51 7.92 -15.15
CA SER A 63 5.87 8.86 -16.07
C SER A 63 5.17 9.90 -15.20
N THR A 64 5.77 11.08 -15.07
CA THR A 64 5.13 12.21 -14.39
C THR A 64 3.91 12.64 -15.20
N SER A 65 2.73 12.15 -14.82
CA SER A 65 1.45 12.51 -15.43
C SER A 65 0.49 13.02 -14.35
N ALA A 66 0.94 14.02 -13.58
CA ALA A 66 0.15 14.96 -12.78
C ALA A 66 1.16 16.03 -12.31
N GLY A 67 0.90 17.33 -12.41
CA GLY A 67 -0.22 17.97 -11.73
C GLY A 67 0.16 18.17 -10.26
N GLY A 68 0.77 19.32 -9.94
CA GLY A 68 1.17 19.66 -8.57
C GLY A 68 2.59 20.21 -8.40
N GLN A 69 2.95 21.25 -9.16
CA GLN A 69 3.96 22.21 -8.70
C GLN A 69 3.22 23.45 -8.21
N SER A 70 2.59 23.35 -7.05
CA SER A 70 2.38 24.50 -6.16
C SER A 70 3.64 24.61 -5.29
N SER A 71 4.71 25.13 -5.87
CA SER A 71 5.75 25.77 -5.08
C SER A 71 5.29 27.20 -4.86
N ASP A 72 4.56 27.44 -3.76
CA ASP A 72 4.43 28.76 -3.17
C ASP A 72 5.75 29.08 -2.45
N PRO A 73 6.61 29.99 -2.95
CA PRO A 73 7.53 30.68 -2.07
C PRO A 73 6.76 31.80 -1.36
N ALA A 74 6.30 31.49 -0.15
CA ALA A 74 5.90 32.49 0.82
C ALA A 74 7.13 33.35 1.20
N ALA A 75 7.27 34.55 0.63
CA ALA A 75 7.96 35.69 1.23
C ALA A 75 7.78 36.95 0.36
N ALA A 76 6.60 37.57 0.42
CA ALA A 76 6.44 38.96 0.04
C ALA A 76 5.67 39.70 1.15
N ALA A 77 6.45 40.51 1.88
CA ALA A 77 6.13 41.79 2.52
C ALA A 77 4.74 42.04 3.14
N GLU A 78 4.79 42.39 4.44
CA GLU A 78 4.08 43.50 5.10
C GLU A 78 2.87 44.12 4.40
N PHE A 79 1.70 44.09 5.07
CA PHE A 79 1.11 45.33 5.56
C PHE A 79 0.08 45.08 6.67
N SER A 80 0.37 45.64 7.84
CA SER A 80 -0.59 45.86 8.92
C SER A 80 -1.82 46.62 8.42
N ARG A 81 -3.03 46.12 8.76
CA ARG A 81 -4.21 46.87 9.22
C ARG A 81 -5.44 45.96 9.23
N GLY A 82 -5.97 45.70 10.42
CA GLY A 82 -7.16 44.88 10.59
C GLY A 82 -8.45 45.55 10.12
N ARG A 83 -9.51 44.75 9.97
CA ARG A 83 -10.90 45.09 10.32
C ARG A 83 -11.77 43.84 10.18
N ALA A 84 -12.32 43.36 11.28
CA ALA A 84 -13.45 42.42 11.23
C ALA A 84 -14.70 43.14 10.68
N PRO A 85 -15.55 42.45 9.90
CA PRO A 85 -16.96 42.76 9.87
C PRO A 85 -17.80 41.61 10.43
N ARG A 86 -18.66 42.05 11.33
CA ARG A 86 -19.82 41.40 11.94
C ARG A 86 -20.80 40.80 10.92
N ASP A 87 -21.37 39.68 11.33
CA ASP A 87 -22.75 39.22 11.10
C ASP A 87 -23.22 39.00 9.65
N ARG A 88 -23.39 37.72 9.29
CA ARG A 88 -24.57 37.29 8.51
C ARG A 88 -25.24 36.10 9.19
N ARG A 89 -26.42 36.41 9.72
CA ARG A 89 -27.48 35.53 10.20
C ARG A 89 -28.31 35.06 8.99
N GLY A 90 -28.75 33.81 9.00
CA GLY A 90 -29.64 33.18 8.00
C GLY A 90 -28.90 32.07 7.25
N GLU A 91 -29.42 30.86 7.03
CA GLU A 91 -30.78 30.34 7.07
C GLU A 91 -30.62 28.80 7.12
N ALA A 92 -31.60 28.10 7.68
CA ALA A 92 -31.63 26.65 7.82
C ALA A 92 -31.53 25.90 6.48
N ASP A 93 -30.70 24.87 6.45
CA ASP A 93 -30.96 23.62 5.72
C ASP A 93 -30.26 22.49 6.48
N GLU A 94 -31.01 21.87 7.38
CA GLU A 94 -30.62 20.62 8.04
C GLU A 94 -31.12 19.48 7.17
N PRO A 95 -30.21 18.59 6.72
CA PRO A 95 -30.56 17.20 6.62
C PRO A 95 -29.69 16.37 7.57
N PRO A 96 -30.30 15.56 8.45
CA PRO A 96 -29.58 14.65 9.30
C PRO A 96 -29.06 13.50 8.45
N GLN A 97 -27.86 13.03 8.74
CA GLN A 97 -27.50 11.61 8.62
C GLN A 97 -26.11 11.39 9.20
N ASN A 98 -26.11 11.22 10.52
CA ASN A 98 -25.44 10.13 11.22
C ASN A 98 -25.28 8.88 10.34
N ILE A 99 -24.32 8.92 9.41
CA ILE A 99 -23.67 7.73 8.87
C ILE A 99 -22.77 7.25 10.00
N GLY A 100 -23.31 6.30 10.76
CA GLY A 100 -22.71 5.76 11.97
C GLY A 100 -21.28 5.31 11.75
N LEU A 101 -20.53 5.31 12.85
CA LEU A 101 -19.14 4.84 12.97
C LEU A 101 -18.93 3.39 12.49
N ASP A 102 -20.00 2.68 12.15
CA ASP A 102 -20.02 1.27 11.76
C ASP A 102 -19.61 1.00 10.30
N ALA A 103 -19.62 2.02 9.43
CA ALA A 103 -19.21 1.85 8.02
C ALA A 103 -17.69 1.65 7.83
N TYR A 104 -16.87 1.95 8.84
CA TYR A 104 -15.41 1.73 8.82
C TYR A 104 -14.97 0.48 9.59
N ILE A 105 -15.90 -0.29 10.17
CA ILE A 105 -15.63 -1.50 10.97
C ILE A 105 -15.40 -2.76 10.12
N THR A 106 -15.50 -2.69 8.79
CA THR A 106 -15.14 -3.84 7.93
C THR A 106 -13.92 -3.55 7.06
N GLN A 107 -12.80 -3.21 7.71
CA GLN A 107 -11.51 -3.62 7.16
C GLN A 107 -11.42 -5.14 7.33
N PRO A 108 -11.18 -5.96 6.28
CA PRO A 108 -10.73 -7.32 6.49
C PRO A 108 -9.29 -7.22 7.02
N SER A 109 -9.17 -6.95 8.31
CA SER A 109 -7.94 -7.11 9.04
C SER A 109 -7.47 -8.53 8.73
N ARG A 110 -6.27 -8.65 8.16
CA ARG A 110 -5.50 -9.90 8.20
C ARG A 110 -5.15 -10.16 9.67
N GLN A 111 -6.15 -10.40 10.51
CA GLN A 111 -5.95 -10.98 11.81
C GLN A 111 -5.44 -12.38 11.53
N LYS A 112 -4.12 -12.51 11.61
CA LYS A 112 -3.41 -13.77 11.76
C LYS A 112 -4.03 -14.45 12.97
N ARG A 113 -5.09 -15.25 12.75
CA ARG A 113 -5.74 -16.04 13.80
C ARG A 113 -4.64 -16.86 14.44
N ARG A 114 -4.24 -16.50 15.66
CA ARG A 114 -3.36 -17.35 16.46
C ARG A 114 -4.14 -18.65 16.66
N ALA A 115 -3.59 -19.76 16.19
CA ALA A 115 -4.18 -21.07 16.36
C ALA A 115 -4.42 -21.32 17.86
N PRO A 116 -5.55 -21.92 18.26
CA PRO A 116 -5.74 -22.32 19.64
C PRO A 116 -4.68 -23.37 19.99
N THR A 117 -3.94 -23.12 21.08
CA THR A 117 -3.04 -24.12 21.65
C THR A 117 -3.87 -25.12 22.44
N VAL A 118 -3.73 -26.39 22.12
CA VAL A 118 -4.41 -27.51 22.77
C VAL A 118 -3.37 -28.30 23.58
N THR A 119 -3.79 -28.84 24.71
CA THR A 119 -2.95 -29.71 25.56
C THR A 119 -3.15 -31.17 25.16
N CYS A 120 -2.07 -31.95 25.16
CA CYS A 120 -2.14 -33.38 24.87
C CYS A 120 -3.01 -34.13 25.91
N PRO A 121 -4.05 -34.88 25.48
CA PRO A 121 -4.94 -35.59 26.41
C PRO A 121 -4.31 -36.84 27.05
N VAL A 122 -3.19 -37.34 26.52
CA VAL A 122 -2.54 -38.56 27.01
C VAL A 122 -1.62 -38.27 28.20
N CYS A 123 -0.84 -37.18 28.14
CA CYS A 123 0.16 -36.86 29.16
C CYS A 123 -0.11 -35.57 29.94
N GLY A 124 -0.89 -34.62 29.40
CA GLY A 124 -1.16 -33.34 30.04
C GLY A 124 0.03 -32.37 30.14
N VAL A 125 1.23 -32.74 29.68
CA VAL A 125 2.46 -31.91 29.79
C VAL A 125 2.78 -31.15 28.49
N PHE A 126 2.27 -31.62 27.35
CA PHE A 126 2.57 -31.04 26.04
C PHE A 126 1.47 -30.06 25.59
N GLU A 127 1.84 -28.80 25.37
CA GLU A 127 0.96 -27.74 24.84
C GLU A 127 1.45 -27.30 23.46
N GLY A 128 0.59 -27.36 22.45
CA GLY A 128 0.95 -27.04 21.06
C GLY A 128 -0.25 -26.78 20.17
N ASP A 129 0.00 -26.49 18.90
CA ASP A 129 -1.04 -26.50 17.87
C ASP A 129 -1.55 -27.93 17.63
N GLU A 130 -2.78 -28.07 17.12
CA GLU A 130 -3.45 -29.36 16.95
C GLU A 130 -2.60 -30.39 16.19
N ALA A 131 -1.84 -29.93 15.18
CA ALA A 131 -0.93 -30.78 14.41
C ALA A 131 0.25 -31.31 15.25
N ALA A 132 0.85 -30.46 16.10
CA ALA A 132 1.92 -30.88 17.00
C ALA A 132 1.40 -31.81 18.10
N VAL A 133 0.19 -31.55 18.63
CA VAL A 133 -0.45 -32.43 19.61
C VAL A 133 -0.76 -33.79 18.97
N ALA A 134 -1.29 -33.83 17.75
CA ALA A 134 -1.57 -35.09 17.05
C ALA A 134 -0.31 -35.94 16.84
N TYR A 135 0.80 -35.31 16.42
CA TYR A 135 2.08 -36.00 16.27
C TYR A 135 2.61 -36.51 17.60
N HIS A 136 2.56 -35.70 18.65
CA HIS A 136 2.97 -36.10 19.99
C HIS A 136 2.11 -37.23 20.56
N VAL A 137 0.79 -37.20 20.32
CA VAL A 137 -0.14 -38.26 20.71
C VAL A 137 0.19 -39.57 20.00
N ALA A 138 0.52 -39.54 18.70
CA ALA A 138 0.91 -40.74 17.95
C ALA A 138 2.14 -41.44 18.58
N SER A 139 3.09 -40.69 19.13
CA SER A 139 4.27 -41.25 19.80
C SER A 139 4.00 -41.91 21.15
N HIS A 140 2.79 -41.79 21.73
CA HIS A 140 2.41 -42.55 22.94
C HIS A 140 1.87 -43.94 22.63
N PHE A 141 1.49 -44.20 21.37
CA PHE A 141 0.86 -45.45 20.93
C PHE A 141 1.81 -46.38 20.16
N ASP A 142 3.06 -45.95 19.95
CA ASP A 142 4.18 -46.78 19.47
C ASP A 142 4.96 -47.32 20.67
#